data_AF-R7ZMP9-F1
#
_entry.id   AF-R7ZMP9-F1
#
_cell.length_a   1.000
_cell.length_b   1.000
_cell.length_c   1.000
_cell.angle_alpha   90.00
_cell.angle_beta   90.00
_cell.angle_gamma   90.00
#
_symmetry.space_group_name_H-M   'P 1'
#
loop_
_entity.id
_entity.type
_entity.pdbx_description
1 polymer ?
#
loop_
_entity_poly.entity_id
_entity_poly.type
_entity_poly.pdbx_seq_one_letter_code
_entity_poly.pdbx_strand_id
1 'polypeptide(L)'
;MSAENPLKKEFRKLERNVLILTAVPLPFFSFSYLYTTGGTMQLAIPSLPPIFSPLLLWTAIGLLLLQTIQFRKEIRAINAQPNPIMEKFKAYAVASHKRFYILFAVGFLSAAGLLIYEMPGFTITYAVCLVFVSLGKPTPDRIIRGLRLKGEEKDLVYEINRRDP
;
A
#
# COMPACT_ATOMS: atom_id res chain seq x y z
N MET A 1 -3.23 26.00 -23.51
CA MET A 1 -2.88 24.68 -22.94
C MET A 1 -1.69 24.88 -22.02
N SER A 2 -1.90 25.01 -20.72
CA SER A 2 -0.78 25.11 -19.77
C SER A 2 -0.11 23.74 -19.70
N ALA A 3 1.19 23.67 -19.98
CA ALA A 3 1.96 22.44 -19.89
C ALA A 3 1.90 21.94 -18.43
N GLU A 4 1.11 20.90 -18.17
CA GLU A 4 0.96 20.32 -16.84
C GLU A 4 2.36 19.92 -16.34
N ASN A 5 2.78 20.47 -15.19
CA ASN A 5 4.09 20.20 -14.61
C ASN A 5 4.30 18.66 -14.57
N PRO A 6 5.36 18.12 -15.19
CA PRO A 6 5.58 16.68 -15.31
C PRO A 6 5.55 15.97 -13.94
N LEU A 7 5.94 16.68 -12.87
CA LEU A 7 5.92 16.19 -11.49
C LEU A 7 4.48 15.98 -10.98
N LYS A 8 3.57 16.90 -11.32
CA LYS A 8 2.14 16.85 -10.96
C LYS A 8 1.43 15.67 -11.62
N LYS A 9 1.74 15.42 -12.88
CA LYS A 9 1.21 14.27 -13.64
C LYS A 9 1.67 12.94 -13.02
N GLU A 10 2.95 12.81 -12.70
CA GLU A 10 3.49 11.60 -12.04
C GLU A 10 2.91 11.40 -10.64
N PHE A 11 2.72 12.48 -9.86
CA PHE A 11 2.08 12.39 -8.55
C PHE A 11 0.63 11.91 -8.63
N ARG A 12 -0.18 12.49 -9.52
CA ARG A 12 -1.58 12.06 -9.73
C ARG A 12 -1.66 10.59 -10.15
N LYS A 13 -0.73 10.14 -11.00
CA LYS A 13 -0.63 8.74 -11.42
C LYS A 13 -0.27 7.82 -10.24
N LEU A 14 0.69 8.22 -9.41
CA LEU A 14 1.06 7.49 -8.20
C LEU A 14 -0.13 7.39 -7.24
N GLU A 15 -0.79 8.50 -6.93
CA GLU A 15 -1.94 8.57 -6.03
C GLU A 15 -3.07 7.67 -6.51
N ARG A 16 -3.49 7.80 -7.78
CA ARG A 16 -4.55 6.98 -8.38
C ARG A 16 -4.24 5.48 -8.26
N ASN A 17 -3.02 5.08 -8.62
CA ASN A 17 -2.64 3.66 -8.58
C ASN A 17 -2.62 3.12 -7.15
N VAL A 18 -2.13 3.91 -6.18
CA VAL A 18 -2.17 3.55 -4.77
C VAL A 18 -3.60 3.40 -4.25
N LEU A 19 -4.49 4.32 -4.64
CA LEU A 19 -5.92 4.24 -4.29
C LEU A 19 -6.58 2.99 -4.87
N ILE A 20 -6.30 2.64 -6.13
CA ILE A 20 -6.82 1.41 -6.75
C ILE A 20 -6.33 0.18 -6.00
N LEU A 21 -5.01 0.08 -5.74
CA LEU A 21 -4.40 -1.04 -5.02
C LEU A 21 -4.91 -1.18 -3.58
N THR A 22 -5.50 -0.14 -3.00
CA THR A 22 -6.02 -0.19 -1.63
C THR A 22 -7.52 -0.39 -1.58
N ALA A 23 -8.26 0.12 -2.56
CA ALA A 23 -9.70 -0.04 -2.66
C ALA A 23 -10.10 -1.45 -3.09
N VAL A 24 -9.34 -2.10 -3.98
CA VAL A 24 -9.71 -3.39 -4.57
C VAL A 24 -9.79 -4.54 -3.54
N PRO A 25 -8.86 -4.73 -2.59
CA PRO A 25 -8.96 -5.81 -1.60
C PRO A 25 -10.13 -5.66 -0.61
N LEU A 26 -10.65 -4.43 -0.46
CA LEU A 26 -11.67 -4.09 0.54
C LEU A 26 -12.99 -4.85 0.35
N PRO A 27 -13.64 -4.85 -0.84
CA PRO A 27 -14.86 -5.63 -1.04
C PRO A 27 -14.66 -7.14 -0.83
N PHE A 28 -13.51 -7.70 -1.21
CA PHE A 28 -13.21 -9.12 -0.96
C PHE A 28 -13.12 -9.41 0.53
N PHE A 29 -12.41 -8.57 1.28
CA PHE A 29 -12.33 -8.73 2.73
C PHE A 29 -13.70 -8.54 3.40
N SER A 30 -14.45 -7.51 3.02
CA SER A 30 -15.81 -7.27 3.54
C SER A 30 -16.73 -8.45 3.29
N PHE A 31 -16.68 -9.04 2.09
CA PHE A 31 -17.43 -10.26 1.77
C PHE A 31 -17.02 -11.41 2.70
N SER A 32 -15.73 -11.71 2.82
CA SER A 32 -15.24 -12.78 3.71
C SER A 32 -15.64 -12.56 5.17
N TYR A 33 -15.56 -11.32 5.65
CA TYR A 33 -15.91 -10.96 7.02
C TYR A 33 -17.41 -11.09 7.28
N LEU A 34 -18.26 -10.59 6.39
CA LEU A 34 -19.71 -10.72 6.52
C LEU A 34 -20.16 -12.17 6.39
N TYR A 35 -19.53 -12.94 5.50
CA TYR A 35 -19.82 -14.36 5.33
C TYR A 35 -19.55 -15.15 6.62
N THR A 36 -18.36 -14.98 7.19
CA THR A 36 -17.94 -15.67 8.43
C THR A 36 -18.70 -15.21 9.67
N THR A 37 -19.23 -13.97 9.67
CA THR A 37 -19.96 -13.42 10.83
C THR A 37 -21.49 -13.56 10.72
N GLY A 38 -22.03 -13.63 9.50
CA GLY A 38 -23.46 -13.48 9.23
C GLY A 38 -24.30 -14.75 9.34
N GLY A 39 -23.68 -15.93 9.47
CA GLY A 39 -24.33 -17.22 9.79
C GLY A 39 -25.40 -17.74 8.80
N THR A 40 -25.72 -16.99 7.74
CA THR A 40 -26.89 -17.20 6.87
C THR A 40 -26.53 -17.68 5.46
N MET A 41 -25.25 -17.64 5.07
CA MET A 41 -24.77 -18.16 3.79
C MET A 41 -23.93 -19.42 4.01
N GLN A 42 -24.34 -20.55 3.42
CA GLN A 42 -23.57 -21.79 3.40
C GLN A 42 -22.99 -21.98 1.99
N LEU A 43 -21.86 -21.32 1.71
CA LEU A 43 -21.04 -21.67 0.56
C LEU A 43 -20.23 -22.92 0.93
N ALA A 44 -20.27 -23.94 0.08
CA ALA A 44 -19.43 -25.12 0.24
C ALA A 44 -17.97 -24.77 -0.13
N ILE A 45 -17.25 -24.18 0.81
CA ILE A 45 -15.84 -23.82 0.64
C ILE A 45 -14.99 -25.08 0.86
N PRO A 46 -14.09 -25.44 -0.08
CA PRO A 46 -13.25 -26.62 0.09
C PRO A 46 -12.38 -26.48 1.34
N SER A 47 -12.42 -27.49 2.21
CA SER A 47 -11.61 -27.54 3.42
C SER A 47 -10.14 -27.78 3.05
N LEU A 48 -9.27 -26.79 3.31
CA LEU A 48 -7.83 -26.96 3.20
C LEU A 48 -7.22 -27.53 4.48
N PRO A 49 -6.07 -28.24 4.42
CA PRO A 49 -5.37 -28.73 5.59
C PRO A 49 -5.12 -27.64 6.65
N PRO A 50 -5.37 -27.90 7.95
CA PRO A 50 -5.22 -26.90 9.01
C PRO A 50 -3.81 -26.33 9.14
N ILE A 51 -2.78 -27.08 8.73
CA ILE A 51 -1.37 -26.64 8.80
C ILE A 51 -1.07 -25.42 7.92
N PHE A 52 -1.88 -25.20 6.87
CA PHE A 52 -1.72 -24.05 5.99
C PHE A 52 -2.25 -22.76 6.62
N SER A 53 -3.13 -22.83 7.61
CA SER A 53 -3.66 -21.65 8.31
C SER A 53 -2.57 -20.81 8.99
N PRO A 54 -1.76 -21.35 9.92
CA PRO A 54 -0.67 -20.59 10.53
C PRO A 54 0.39 -20.19 9.51
N LEU A 55 0.67 -21.02 8.50
CA LEU A 55 1.62 -20.68 7.44
C LEU A 55 1.18 -19.43 6.66
N LEU A 56 -0.10 -19.37 6.26
CA LEU A 56 -0.67 -18.24 5.53
C LEU A 56 -0.68 -16.97 6.38
N LEU A 57 -1.04 -17.09 7.65
CA LEU A 57 -1.03 -15.97 8.60
C LEU A 57 0.39 -15.42 8.81
N TRP A 58 1.37 -16.29 9.08
CA TRP A 58 2.77 -15.88 9.22
C TRP A 58 3.33 -15.28 7.93
N THR A 59 2.91 -15.77 6.77
CA THR A 59 3.26 -15.19 5.48
C THR A 59 2.72 -13.76 5.35
N ALA A 60 1.44 -13.53 5.70
CA ALA A 60 0.85 -12.19 5.66
C ALA A 60 1.55 -11.22 6.63
N ILE A 61 1.85 -11.66 7.86
CA ILE A 61 2.63 -10.88 8.84
C ILE A 61 4.05 -10.59 8.33
N GLY A 62 4.73 -11.60 7.78
CA GLY A 62 6.05 -11.47 7.19
C GLY A 62 6.09 -10.44 6.06
N LEU A 63 5.08 -10.45 5.18
CA LEU A 63 4.93 -9.46 4.11
C LEU A 63 4.70 -8.04 4.63
N LEU A 64 3.94 -7.86 5.73
CA LEU A 64 3.76 -6.56 6.38
C LEU A 64 5.08 -5.98 6.91
N LEU A 65 5.95 -6.83 7.46
CA LEU A 65 7.28 -6.42 7.91
C LEU A 65 8.19 -6.15 6.72
N LEU A 66 8.20 -7.05 5.73
CA LEU A 66 9.03 -6.96 4.53
C LEU A 66 8.81 -5.65 3.78
N GLN A 67 7.56 -5.25 3.55
CA GLN A 67 7.27 -3.99 2.83
C GLN A 67 7.84 -2.77 3.56
N THR A 68 7.84 -2.77 4.90
CA THR A 68 8.38 -1.66 5.70
C THR A 68 9.89 -1.59 5.56
N ILE A 69 10.56 -2.73 5.67
CA ILE A 69 12.03 -2.83 5.60
C ILE A 69 12.50 -2.47 4.19
N GLN A 70 11.88 -3.05 3.17
CA GLN A 70 12.22 -2.80 1.77
C GLN A 70 12.03 -1.32 1.41
N PHE A 71 10.90 -0.72 1.78
CA PHE A 71 10.66 0.70 1.51
C PHE A 71 11.70 1.60 2.17
N ARG A 72 12.03 1.36 3.45
CA ARG A 72 13.07 2.13 4.15
C ARG A 72 14.44 2.00 3.49
N LYS A 73 14.79 0.80 3.00
CA LYS A 73 16.04 0.54 2.27
C LYS A 73 16.08 1.30 0.94
N GLU A 74 15.01 1.26 0.16
CA GLU A 74 14.92 1.96 -1.12
C GLU A 74 14.98 3.48 -0.93
N ILE A 75 14.26 4.04 0.04
CA ILE A 75 14.34 5.49 0.35
C ILE A 75 15.75 5.91 0.77
N ARG A 76 16.44 5.08 1.58
CA ARG A 76 17.83 5.36 1.96
C ARG A 76 18.75 5.35 0.75
N ALA A 77 18.56 4.42 -0.19
CA ALA A 77 19.35 4.34 -1.41
C ALA A 77 19.11 5.55 -2.33
N ILE A 78 17.85 5.99 -2.47
CA ILE A 78 17.49 7.18 -3.27
C ILE A 78 18.16 8.44 -2.71
N ASN A 79 18.14 8.60 -1.38
CA ASN A 79 18.74 9.76 -0.72
C ASN A 79 20.28 9.77 -0.72
N ALA A 80 20.92 8.62 -0.97
CA ALA A 80 22.38 8.52 -1.03
C ALA A 80 22.94 8.98 -2.40
N GLN A 81 22.09 9.09 -3.43
CA GLN A 81 22.50 9.49 -4.76
C GLN A 81 22.18 10.98 -5.01
N PRO A 82 23.10 11.76 -5.58
CA PRO A 82 22.88 13.18 -5.90
C PRO A 82 22.07 13.35 -7.20
N ASN A 83 20.93 12.66 -7.30
CA ASN A 83 20.10 12.69 -8.50
C ASN A 83 19.21 13.93 -8.53
N PRO A 84 18.79 14.40 -9.73
CA PRO A 84 17.77 15.43 -9.89
C PRO A 84 16.44 15.05 -9.21
N ILE A 85 15.67 16.06 -8.81
CA ILE A 85 14.38 15.86 -8.12
C ILE A 85 13.41 14.95 -8.87
N MET A 86 13.31 15.08 -10.19
CA MET A 86 12.40 14.27 -11.01
C MET A 86 12.77 12.79 -10.96
N GLU A 87 14.05 12.46 -10.95
CA GLU A 87 14.53 11.08 -10.85
C GLU A 87 14.32 10.51 -9.45
N LYS A 88 14.60 11.30 -8.40
CA LYS A 88 14.29 10.92 -7.01
C LYS A 88 12.79 10.66 -6.83
N PHE A 89 11.94 11.50 -7.43
CA PHE A 89 10.49 11.32 -7.40
C PHE A 89 10.04 10.04 -8.11
N LYS A 90 10.55 9.77 -9.32
CA LYS A 90 10.24 8.52 -10.04
C LYS A 90 10.68 7.29 -9.25
N ALA A 91 11.88 7.33 -8.65
CA ALA A 91 12.36 6.24 -7.81
C ALA A 91 11.48 6.06 -6.55
N TYR A 92 11.05 7.15 -5.91
CA TYR A 92 10.10 7.12 -4.81
C TYR A 92 8.75 6.52 -5.22
N ALA A 93 8.24 6.88 -6.40
CA ALA A 93 6.99 6.36 -6.92
C ALA A 93 7.08 4.85 -7.14
N VAL A 94 8.16 4.36 -7.74
CA VAL A 94 8.43 2.93 -7.92
C VAL A 94 8.51 2.20 -6.56
N ALA A 95 9.23 2.76 -5.60
CA ALA A 95 9.32 2.18 -4.25
C ALA A 95 7.96 2.12 -3.55
N SER A 96 7.16 3.16 -3.70
CA SER A 96 5.80 3.24 -3.19
C SER A 96 4.89 2.20 -3.86
N HIS A 97 4.96 2.05 -5.19
CA HIS A 97 4.20 1.02 -5.90
C HIS A 97 4.52 -0.37 -5.40
N LYS A 98 5.81 -0.73 -5.28
CA LYS A 98 6.21 -2.05 -4.74
C LYS A 98 5.62 -2.30 -3.36
N ARG A 99 5.70 -1.31 -2.47
CA ARG A 99 5.10 -1.37 -1.13
C ARG A 99 3.59 -1.64 -1.20
N PHE A 100 2.87 -0.91 -2.04
CA PHE A 100 1.42 -1.08 -2.16
C PHE A 100 1.00 -2.39 -2.85
N TYR A 101 1.81 -2.94 -3.74
CA TYR A 101 1.59 -4.30 -4.27
C TYR A 101 1.70 -5.37 -3.18
N ILE A 102 2.66 -5.23 -2.27
CA ILE A 102 2.78 -6.15 -1.13
C ILE A 102 1.55 -6.01 -0.21
N LEU A 103 1.14 -4.77 0.12
CA LEU A 103 -0.06 -4.53 0.94
C LEU A 103 -1.34 -5.05 0.27
N PHE A 104 -1.44 -4.91 -1.05
CA PHE A 104 -2.52 -5.51 -1.85
C PHE A 104 -2.54 -7.03 -1.69
N ALA A 105 -1.39 -7.70 -1.84
CA ALA A 105 -1.27 -9.14 -1.64
C ALA A 105 -1.66 -9.56 -0.21
N VAL A 106 -1.21 -8.82 0.81
CA VAL A 106 -1.62 -9.06 2.21
C VAL A 106 -3.13 -8.91 2.39
N GLY A 107 -3.74 -7.92 1.74
CA GLY A 107 -5.19 -7.72 1.74
C GLY A 107 -5.94 -8.95 1.23
N PHE A 108 -5.54 -9.47 0.07
CA PHE A 108 -6.12 -10.68 -0.50
C PHE A 108 -5.84 -11.93 0.33
N LEU A 109 -4.61 -12.10 0.82
CA LEU A 109 -4.25 -13.23 1.70
C LEU A 109 -5.09 -13.23 2.97
N SER A 110 -5.34 -12.06 3.55
CA SER A 110 -6.18 -11.93 4.74
C SER A 110 -7.65 -12.25 4.44
N ALA A 111 -8.17 -11.76 3.31
CA ALA A 111 -9.54 -12.08 2.88
C ALA A 111 -9.74 -13.58 2.60
N ALA A 112 -8.78 -14.22 1.90
CA ALA A 112 -8.82 -15.63 1.60
C ALA A 112 -8.63 -16.49 2.86
N GLY A 113 -7.66 -16.14 3.71
CA GLY A 113 -7.41 -16.85 4.97
C GLY A 113 -8.59 -16.78 5.93
N LEU A 114 -9.23 -15.61 6.02
CA LEU A 114 -10.46 -15.44 6.81
C LEU A 114 -11.59 -16.32 6.25
N LEU A 115 -11.77 -16.33 4.93
CA LEU A 115 -12.84 -17.08 4.29
C LEU A 115 -12.70 -18.60 4.43
N ILE A 116 -11.46 -19.13 4.36
CA ILE A 116 -11.20 -20.57 4.37
C ILE A 116 -11.09 -21.13 5.79
N TYR A 117 -10.45 -20.38 6.71
CA TYR A 117 -10.12 -20.88 8.04
C TYR A 117 -10.90 -20.23 9.17
N GLU A 118 -11.65 -19.16 8.88
CA GLU A 118 -12.50 -18.44 9.85
C GLU A 118 -11.76 -17.96 11.11
N MET A 119 -10.44 -17.82 11.02
CA MET A 119 -9.62 -17.44 12.17
C MET A 119 -9.61 -15.92 12.38
N PRO A 120 -9.84 -15.43 13.62
CA PRO A 120 -9.76 -14.01 13.96
C PRO A 120 -8.43 -13.35 13.60
N GLY A 121 -7.33 -14.12 13.57
CA GLY A 121 -6.00 -13.64 13.21
C GLY A 121 -5.96 -12.90 11.87
N PHE A 122 -6.67 -13.41 10.84
CA PHE A 122 -6.70 -12.76 9.53
C PHE A 122 -7.44 -11.42 9.55
N THR A 123 -8.45 -11.27 10.39
CA THR A 123 -9.14 -9.98 10.60
C THR A 123 -8.21 -8.96 11.22
N ILE A 124 -7.47 -9.35 12.26
CA ILE A 124 -6.47 -8.48 12.91
C ILE A 124 -5.36 -8.10 11.91
N THR A 125 -4.83 -9.06 11.16
CA THR A 125 -3.80 -8.81 10.14
C THR A 125 -4.30 -7.84 9.07
N TYR A 126 -5.54 -7.97 8.61
CA TYR A 126 -6.12 -7.04 7.66
C TYR A 126 -6.28 -5.62 8.24
N ALA A 127 -6.73 -5.49 9.49
CA ALA A 127 -6.83 -4.20 10.16
C ALA A 127 -5.45 -3.52 10.26
N VAL A 128 -4.41 -4.27 10.62
CA VAL A 128 -3.02 -3.77 10.62
C VAL A 128 -2.57 -3.38 9.21
N CYS A 129 -2.94 -4.15 8.18
CA CYS A 129 -2.68 -3.78 6.78
C CYS A 129 -3.29 -2.42 6.42
N LEU A 130 -4.53 -2.15 6.82
CA LEU A 130 -5.18 -0.83 6.62
C LEU A 130 -4.44 0.31 7.32
N VAL A 131 -3.91 0.06 8.53
CA VAL A 131 -3.04 1.03 9.21
C VAL A 131 -1.80 1.31 8.38
N PHE A 132 -1.12 0.29 7.86
CA PHE A 132 0.06 0.46 6.99
C PHE A 132 -0.27 1.17 5.68
N VAL A 133 -1.44 0.92 5.09
CA VAL A 133 -1.96 1.63 3.92
C VAL A 133 -2.13 3.12 4.24
N SER A 134 -2.78 3.45 5.36
CA SER A 134 -2.99 4.85 5.80
C SER A 134 -1.65 5.56 6.06
N LEU A 135 -0.73 4.89 6.73
CA LEU A 135 0.64 5.38 6.98
C LEU A 135 1.51 5.42 5.72
N GLY A 136 1.13 4.69 4.66
CA GLY A 136 1.86 4.60 3.41
C GLY A 136 1.42 5.57 2.32
N LYS A 137 0.23 6.19 2.44
CA LYS A 137 -0.30 7.11 1.43
C LYS A 137 0.74 8.16 0.99
N PRO A 138 1.01 8.30 -0.32
CA PRO A 138 1.95 9.28 -0.84
C PRO A 138 1.32 10.67 -0.73
N THR A 139 1.77 11.46 0.23
CA THR A 139 1.38 12.86 0.39
C THR A 139 2.60 13.74 0.12
N PRO A 140 2.44 14.99 -0.38
CA PRO A 140 3.58 15.87 -0.65
C PRO A 140 4.50 16.02 0.55
N ASP A 141 3.93 16.19 1.73
CA ASP A 141 4.69 16.29 2.98
C ASP A 141 5.48 15.00 3.30
N ARG A 142 4.92 13.80 3.07
CA ARG A 142 5.67 12.54 3.22
C ARG A 142 6.75 12.36 2.17
N ILE A 143 6.52 12.83 0.94
CA ILE A 143 7.52 12.78 -0.14
C ILE A 143 8.70 13.68 0.24
N ILE A 144 8.43 14.91 0.67
CA ILE A 144 9.46 15.87 1.13
C ILE A 144 10.25 15.29 2.30
N ARG A 145 9.58 14.77 3.33
CA ARG A 145 10.23 14.17 4.50
C ARG A 145 11.01 12.91 4.13
N GLY A 146 10.46 12.07 3.27
CA GLY A 146 11.07 10.82 2.82
C GLY A 146 12.32 11.06 1.96
N LEU A 147 12.25 12.01 1.04
CA LEU A 147 13.35 12.36 0.13
C LEU A 147 14.30 13.43 0.67
N ARG A 148 14.06 13.92 1.90
CA ARG A 148 14.86 14.96 2.58
C ARG A 148 15.07 16.21 1.70
N LEU A 149 14.05 16.60 0.94
CA LEU A 149 14.10 17.74 0.01
C LEU A 149 14.24 19.06 0.79
N LYS A 150 15.02 19.99 0.25
CA LYS A 150 15.30 21.31 0.83
C LYS A 150 15.20 22.42 -0.22
N GLY A 151 14.93 23.65 0.23
CA GLY A 151 14.88 24.83 -0.64
C GLY A 151 13.87 24.68 -1.79
N GLU A 152 14.30 25.02 -3.00
CA GLU A 152 13.48 25.00 -4.22
C GLU A 152 12.84 23.63 -4.50
N GLU A 153 13.52 22.51 -4.19
CA GLU A 153 12.98 21.16 -4.40
C GLU A 153 11.70 20.91 -3.56
N LYS A 154 11.65 21.48 -2.35
CA LYS A 154 10.49 21.38 -1.47
C LYS A 154 9.31 22.15 -2.04
N ASP A 155 9.56 23.34 -2.56
CA ASP A 155 8.52 24.23 -3.08
C ASP A 155 7.87 23.62 -4.33
N LEU A 156 8.68 23.03 -5.22
CA LEU A 156 8.19 22.28 -6.38
C LEU A 156 7.23 21.13 -6.01
N VAL A 157 7.47 20.44 -4.90
CA VAL A 157 6.59 19.35 -4.43
C VAL A 157 5.32 19.89 -3.77
N TYR A 158 5.37 21.05 -3.10
CA TYR A 158 4.17 21.70 -2.57
C TYR A 158 3.24 22.21 -3.67
N GLU A 159 3.81 22.73 -4.76
CA GLU A 159 3.04 23.23 -5.90
C GLU A 159 2.19 22.15 -6.59
N ILE A 160 2.56 20.86 -6.45
CA ILE A 160 1.75 19.73 -6.94
C ILE A 160 0.31 19.79 -6.41
N ASN A 161 0.14 20.20 -5.14
CA ASN A 161 -1.14 20.25 -4.46
C ASN A 161 -1.93 21.54 -4.70
N ARG A 162 -1.34 22.58 -5.31
CA ARG A 162 -2.12 23.76 -5.69
C ARG A 162 -3.09 23.35 -6.80
N ARG A 163 -4.39 23.51 -6.53
CA ARG A 163 -5.41 23.55 -7.58
C ARG A 163 -5.02 24.68 -8.52
N ASP A 164 -4.85 24.36 -9.80
CA ASP A 164 -4.83 25.41 -10.81
C ASP A 164 -6.21 26.10 -10.73
N PRO A 165 -6.25 27.44 -10.66
CA PRO A 165 -7.51 28.19 -10.60
C PRO A 165 -8.38 27.94 -11.82
#